data_AF-A0A5Q4EI04-F1
#
_entry.id   AF-A0A5Q4EI04-F1
#
_cell.length_a   1.000
_cell.length_b   1.000
_cell.length_c   1.000
_cell.angle_alpha   90.00
_cell.angle_beta   90.00
_cell.angle_gamma   90.00
#
_symmetry.space_group_name_H-M   'P 1'
#
loop_
_entity.id
_entity.type
_entity.pdbx_description
1 polymer ?
#
loop_
_entity_poly.entity_id
_entity_poly.type
_entity_poly.pdbx_seq_one_letter_code
_entity_poly.pdbx_strand_id
1 'polypeptide(L)'
;PIQKDHDRQKAEIFRKATRPFLLRRLKTDKSIISDLPDKIENTLFCSLTPEQAAIYESLVQSVMEQIEKSEGIERRGLVLKLMTALKQICNHPVHYLKKGEPQAGQSGKTQLMLSLLDNVLVNGEKTLIFTQYKEMGDLLTRMIQEQTGVLPLFLHGGLSRKKRDELVNDFQHKPFHKIFILSLKAGGTGLNLTAATNVIHYDLWWNPAVEAQATDRAYRIGQKSNVMVYRPLCKGTFEERIDEMLKVKKDLADMTVDTGEAWIGELSDNELRDLVKLHK
;
A
#
# COMPACT_ATOMS: atom_id res chain seq x y z
N PRO A 1 -31.35 -8.61 9.59
CA PRO A 1 -31.33 -9.92 10.29
C PRO A 1 -29.92 -10.51 10.45
N ILE A 2 -29.19 -10.81 9.36
CA ILE A 2 -27.84 -11.42 9.46
C ILE A 2 -26.80 -10.42 10.04
N GLN A 3 -26.77 -9.19 9.55
CA GLN A 3 -25.86 -8.13 10.03
C GLN A 3 -26.29 -7.47 11.35
N LYS A 4 -27.58 -7.55 11.70
CA LYS A 4 -28.13 -6.84 12.88
C LYS A 4 -28.22 -7.74 14.11
N ASP A 5 -28.41 -9.05 13.89
CA ASP A 5 -28.68 -10.03 14.95
C ASP A 5 -27.62 -11.17 14.99
N HIS A 6 -26.57 -11.10 14.16
CA HIS A 6 -25.54 -12.14 14.00
C HIS A 6 -26.08 -13.57 13.84
N ASP A 7 -27.25 -13.69 13.22
CA ASP A 7 -28.01 -14.93 13.10
C ASP A 7 -27.34 -15.89 12.10
N ARG A 8 -26.59 -16.85 12.67
CA ARG A 8 -25.84 -17.88 11.91
C ARG A 8 -26.74 -18.77 11.06
N GLN A 9 -27.97 -19.05 11.50
CA GLN A 9 -28.89 -19.89 10.73
C GLN A 9 -29.37 -19.18 9.47
N LYS A 10 -29.68 -17.88 9.57
CA LYS A 10 -30.04 -17.08 8.38
C LYS A 10 -28.86 -16.90 7.42
N ALA A 11 -27.64 -16.78 7.93
CA ALA A 11 -26.43 -16.75 7.09
C ALA A 11 -26.22 -18.05 6.31
N GLU A 12 -26.48 -19.22 6.91
CA GLU A 12 -26.40 -20.50 6.22
C GLU A 12 -27.49 -20.69 5.15
N ILE A 13 -28.72 -20.27 5.43
CA ILE A 13 -29.83 -20.30 4.47
C ILE A 13 -29.46 -19.42 3.25
N PHE A 14 -28.98 -18.20 3.50
CA PHE A 14 -28.53 -17.29 2.46
C PHE A 14 -27.36 -17.87 1.65
N ARG A 15 -26.37 -18.47 2.31
CA ARG A 15 -25.23 -19.10 1.65
C ARG A 15 -25.65 -20.29 0.78
N LYS A 16 -26.60 -21.12 1.23
CA LYS A 16 -27.14 -22.24 0.43
C LYS A 16 -27.93 -21.76 -0.78
N ALA A 17 -28.75 -20.71 -0.62
CA ALA A 17 -29.55 -20.15 -1.71
C ALA A 17 -28.69 -19.45 -2.79
N THR A 18 -27.61 -18.80 -2.39
CA THR A 18 -26.73 -18.04 -3.30
C THR A 18 -25.60 -18.87 -3.90
N ARG A 19 -25.19 -19.98 -3.27
CA ARG A 19 -24.11 -20.89 -3.74
C ARG A 19 -24.24 -21.36 -5.20
N PRO A 20 -25.43 -21.69 -5.74
CA PRO A 20 -25.56 -22.10 -7.15
C PRO A 20 -25.26 -20.99 -8.15
N PHE A 21 -25.36 -19.72 -7.72
CA PHE A 21 -25.20 -18.53 -8.57
C PHE A 21 -23.88 -17.79 -8.32
N LEU A 22 -23.14 -18.16 -7.26
CA LEU A 22 -21.86 -17.58 -6.89
C LEU A 22 -20.71 -18.54 -7.23
N LEU A 23 -20.05 -18.29 -8.35
CA LEU A 23 -18.81 -18.99 -8.70
C LEU A 23 -17.62 -18.26 -8.03
N ARG A 24 -17.23 -18.70 -6.84
CA ARG A 24 -16.00 -18.25 -6.18
C ARG A 24 -14.91 -19.29 -6.38
N ARG A 25 -13.90 -18.95 -7.19
CA ARG A 25 -12.69 -19.76 -7.37
C ARG A 25 -11.51 -19.03 -6.72
N LEU A 26 -10.73 -19.75 -5.92
CA LEU A 26 -9.52 -19.19 -5.32
C LEU A 26 -8.34 -19.45 -6.26
N LYS A 27 -7.42 -18.50 -6.36
CA LYS A 27 -6.13 -18.68 -7.06
C LYS A 27 -5.20 -19.70 -6.40
N THR A 28 -5.66 -20.39 -5.34
CA THR A 28 -5.00 -21.52 -4.67
C THR A 28 -5.66 -22.87 -4.98
N ASP A 29 -6.72 -22.90 -5.80
CA ASP A 29 -7.35 -24.13 -6.32
C ASP A 29 -6.40 -24.89 -7.26
N LYS A 30 -5.69 -25.90 -6.72
CA LYS A 30 -4.66 -26.68 -7.42
C LYS A 30 -5.12 -27.33 -8.73
N SER A 31 -6.43 -27.42 -8.98
CA SER A 31 -6.97 -27.90 -10.25
C SER A 31 -6.74 -26.95 -11.44
N ILE A 32 -6.31 -25.70 -11.19
CA ILE A 32 -6.06 -24.64 -12.19
C ILE A 32 -4.57 -24.23 -12.24
N ILE A 33 -3.76 -24.58 -11.22
CA ILE A 33 -2.52 -23.87 -10.85
C ILE A 33 -1.25 -24.73 -10.98
N SER A 34 -1.11 -25.54 -12.03
CA SER A 34 0.16 -26.25 -12.22
C SER A 34 1.33 -25.32 -12.59
N ASP A 35 1.04 -24.09 -13.05
CA ASP A 35 2.00 -23.26 -13.81
C ASP A 35 2.24 -21.84 -13.24
N LEU A 36 1.70 -21.49 -12.06
CA LEU A 36 1.99 -20.18 -11.47
C LEU A 36 3.22 -20.28 -10.54
N PRO A 37 4.22 -19.40 -10.70
CA PRO A 37 5.42 -19.39 -9.86
C PRO A 37 5.09 -18.99 -8.41
N ASP A 38 6.05 -19.05 -7.49
CA ASP A 38 5.78 -18.65 -6.10
C ASP A 38 5.71 -17.12 -5.96
N LYS A 39 4.77 -16.65 -5.13
CA LYS A 39 4.72 -15.28 -4.63
C LYS A 39 5.30 -15.25 -3.22
N ILE A 40 6.37 -14.47 -3.03
CA ILE A 40 7.03 -14.34 -1.72
C ILE A 40 6.80 -12.91 -1.20
N GLU A 41 6.07 -12.79 -0.10
CA GLU A 41 5.75 -11.51 0.54
C GLU A 41 6.70 -11.23 1.71
N ASN A 42 7.35 -10.07 1.69
CA ASN A 42 8.33 -9.64 2.69
C ASN A 42 7.92 -8.28 3.26
N THR A 43 7.60 -8.25 4.56
CA THR A 43 7.50 -6.99 5.31
C THR A 43 8.90 -6.57 5.73
N LEU A 44 9.32 -5.37 5.33
CA LEU A 44 10.63 -4.82 5.64
C LEU A 44 10.49 -3.61 6.54
N PHE A 45 11.26 -3.56 7.62
CA PHE A 45 11.20 -2.47 8.58
C PHE A 45 12.33 -1.46 8.34
N CYS A 46 11.97 -0.18 8.37
CA CYS A 46 12.88 0.95 8.39
C CYS A 46 12.57 1.86 9.58
N SER A 47 13.54 2.67 9.99
CA SER A 47 13.31 3.68 11.04
C SER A 47 12.97 5.03 10.40
N LEU A 48 12.14 5.83 11.07
CA LEU A 48 11.99 7.24 10.71
C LEU A 48 13.34 7.96 10.85
N THR A 49 13.62 8.90 9.95
CA THR A 49 14.73 9.84 10.15
C THR A 49 14.43 10.79 11.33
N PRO A 50 15.44 11.46 11.91
CA PRO A 50 15.21 12.44 12.97
C PRO A 50 14.22 13.55 12.56
N GLU A 51 14.29 14.00 11.30
CA GLU A 51 13.34 14.98 10.75
C GLU A 51 11.92 14.41 10.70
N GLN A 52 11.75 13.19 10.17
CA GLN A 52 10.45 12.53 10.13
C GLN A 52 9.86 12.34 11.53
N ALA A 53 10.67 11.87 12.48
CA ALA A 53 10.24 11.63 13.86
C ALA A 53 9.76 12.93 14.53
N ALA A 54 10.51 14.03 14.39
CA ALA A 54 10.13 15.32 14.96
C ALA A 54 8.79 15.83 14.39
N ILE A 55 8.60 15.74 13.06
CA ILE A 55 7.33 16.14 12.41
C ILE A 55 6.19 15.23 12.85
N TYR A 56 6.45 13.93 12.93
CA TYR A 56 5.48 12.91 13.35
C TYR A 56 4.96 13.17 14.76
N GLU A 57 5.85 13.32 15.75
CA GLU A 57 5.50 13.54 17.15
C GLU A 57 4.74 14.86 17.34
N SER A 58 5.20 15.95 16.72
CA SER A 58 4.55 17.27 16.79
C SER A 58 3.13 17.24 16.20
N LEU A 59 2.95 16.53 15.09
CA LEU A 59 1.64 16.36 14.48
C LEU A 59 0.71 15.54 15.37
N VAL A 60 1.18 14.39 15.88
CA VAL A 60 0.40 13.53 16.77
C VAL A 60 -0.08 14.31 17.99
N GLN A 61 0.81 15.05 18.65
CA GLN A 61 0.45 15.85 19.81
C GLN A 61 -0.65 16.87 19.48
N SER A 62 -0.40 17.72 18.48
CA SER A 62 -1.30 18.83 18.15
C SER A 62 -2.68 18.40 17.65
N VAL A 63 -2.77 17.27 16.93
CA VAL A 63 -4.05 16.78 16.39
C VAL A 63 -4.79 15.95 17.41
N MET A 64 -4.12 15.17 18.26
CA MET A 64 -4.78 14.43 19.35
C MET A 64 -5.45 15.39 20.35
N GLU A 65 -4.83 16.52 20.67
CA GLU A 65 -5.45 17.56 21.52
C GLU A 65 -6.73 18.16 20.91
N GLN A 66 -6.86 18.17 19.59
CA GLN A 66 -8.09 18.59 18.91
C GLN A 66 -9.12 17.47 18.91
N ILE A 67 -8.71 16.23 18.64
CA ILE A 67 -9.57 15.04 18.63
C ILE A 67 -10.27 14.87 19.99
N GLU A 68 -9.54 15.01 21.09
CA GLU A 68 -10.07 14.86 22.46
C GLU A 68 -11.10 15.94 22.84
N LYS A 69 -11.18 17.03 22.06
CA LYS A 69 -12.13 18.13 22.25
C LYS A 69 -13.29 18.09 21.25
N SER A 70 -13.30 17.12 20.33
CA SER A 70 -14.28 17.01 19.26
C SER A 70 -15.06 15.71 19.37
N GLU A 71 -16.30 15.72 18.87
CA GLU A 71 -17.17 14.54 18.84
C GLU A 71 -17.77 14.31 17.45
N GLY A 72 -18.38 13.13 17.26
CA GLY A 72 -19.15 12.80 16.06
C GLY A 72 -18.36 12.92 14.75
N ILE A 73 -18.94 13.60 13.77
CA ILE A 73 -18.39 13.73 12.41
C ILE A 73 -17.08 14.53 12.40
N GLU A 74 -16.98 15.57 13.23
CA GLU A 74 -15.77 16.39 13.35
C GLU A 74 -14.59 15.54 13.83
N ARG A 75 -14.80 14.78 14.91
CA ARG A 75 -13.80 13.84 15.43
C ARG A 75 -13.33 12.86 14.36
N ARG A 76 -14.26 12.20 13.67
CA ARG A 76 -13.94 11.25 12.58
C ARG A 76 -13.11 11.92 11.47
N GLY A 77 -13.45 13.15 11.10
CA GLY A 77 -12.69 13.93 10.12
C GLY A 77 -11.25 14.20 10.56
N LEU A 78 -11.05 14.59 11.83
CA LEU A 78 -9.71 14.81 12.40
C LEU A 78 -8.88 13.51 12.44
N VAL A 79 -9.48 12.38 12.82
CA VAL A 79 -8.80 11.07 12.82
C VAL A 79 -8.33 10.69 11.41
N LEU A 80 -9.20 10.81 10.40
CA LEU A 80 -8.84 10.51 9.01
C LEU A 80 -7.75 11.45 8.47
N LYS A 81 -7.80 12.73 8.86
CA LYS A 81 -6.76 13.72 8.54
C LYS A 81 -5.42 13.34 9.18
N LEU A 82 -5.43 12.93 10.45
CA LEU A 82 -4.25 12.44 11.15
C LEU A 82 -3.66 11.22 10.43
N MET A 83 -4.47 10.20 10.14
CA MET A 83 -4.01 8.99 9.44
C MET A 83 -3.39 9.30 8.08
N THR A 84 -4.03 10.17 7.31
CA THR A 84 -3.50 10.60 6.00
C THR A 84 -2.16 11.30 6.14
N ALA A 85 -2.02 12.19 7.13
CA ALA A 85 -0.79 12.93 7.36
C ALA A 85 0.34 12.04 7.87
N LEU A 86 0.08 11.11 8.80
CA LEU A 86 1.09 10.17 9.30
C LEU A 86 1.62 9.25 8.20
N LYS A 87 0.75 8.78 7.29
CA LYS A 87 1.18 8.05 6.08
C LYS A 87 2.14 8.89 5.24
N GLN A 88 1.78 10.15 4.98
CA GLN A 88 2.62 11.04 4.16
C GLN A 88 3.98 11.27 4.82
N ILE A 89 4.03 11.49 6.14
CA ILE A 89 5.27 11.67 6.89
C ILE A 89 6.14 10.42 6.80
N CYS A 90 5.57 9.23 7.01
CA CYS A 90 6.29 7.95 6.91
C CYS A 90 6.86 7.73 5.50
N ASN A 91 6.14 8.14 4.47
CA ASN A 91 6.59 8.06 3.08
C ASN A 91 7.76 9.01 2.80
N HIS A 92 7.60 10.29 3.14
CA HIS A 92 8.63 11.33 3.00
C HIS A 92 8.20 12.65 3.67
N PRO A 93 9.08 13.40 4.36
CA PRO A 93 8.70 14.68 4.98
C PRO A 93 8.15 15.69 3.96
N VAL A 94 8.79 15.85 2.80
CA VAL A 94 8.28 16.68 1.68
C VAL A 94 6.89 16.25 1.20
N HIS A 95 6.56 14.96 1.26
CA HIS A 95 5.23 14.47 0.87
C HIS A 95 4.15 15.02 1.80
N TYR A 96 4.43 15.20 3.09
CA TYR A 96 3.50 15.84 4.03
C TYR A 96 3.56 17.37 3.97
N LEU A 97 4.77 17.94 4.04
CA LEU A 97 4.98 19.39 4.12
C LEU A 97 4.62 20.14 2.84
N LYS A 98 4.61 19.45 1.70
CA LYS A 98 4.39 20.00 0.35
C LYS A 98 5.38 21.14 0.00
N LYS A 99 6.56 21.13 0.61
CA LYS A 99 7.61 22.15 0.49
C LYS A 99 8.99 21.50 0.48
N GLY A 100 9.91 22.10 -0.25
CA GLY A 100 11.29 21.63 -0.40
C GLY A 100 11.46 20.64 -1.56
N GLU A 101 12.72 20.37 -1.92
CA GLU A 101 13.07 19.32 -2.86
C GLU A 101 13.26 18.00 -2.11
N PRO A 102 12.76 16.86 -2.65
CA PRO A 102 12.85 15.58 -1.97
C PRO A 102 14.27 15.01 -2.06
N GLN A 103 14.92 14.80 -0.91
CA GLN A 103 16.20 14.10 -0.84
C GLN A 103 16.01 12.70 -0.25
N ALA A 104 16.59 11.69 -0.91
CA ALA A 104 16.47 10.30 -0.49
C ALA A 104 16.78 10.07 1.00
N GLY A 105 17.84 10.72 1.51
CA GLY A 105 18.28 10.61 2.90
C GLY A 105 17.30 11.13 3.95
N GLN A 106 16.25 11.87 3.56
CA GLN A 106 15.25 12.40 4.48
C GLN A 106 14.15 11.40 4.84
N SER A 107 14.08 10.26 4.15
CA SER A 107 13.08 9.22 4.42
C SER A 107 13.72 7.85 4.60
N GLY A 108 13.38 7.18 5.71
CA GLY A 108 13.81 5.80 5.96
C GLY A 108 13.27 4.81 4.91
N LYS A 109 12.02 4.99 4.49
CA LYS A 109 11.41 4.17 3.42
C LYS A 109 12.07 4.39 2.08
N THR A 110 12.38 5.65 1.71
CA THR A 110 13.06 5.93 0.45
C THR A 110 14.43 5.26 0.43
N GLN A 111 15.21 5.39 1.50
CA GLN A 111 16.53 4.75 1.60
C GLN A 111 16.45 3.24 1.44
N LEU A 112 15.55 2.59 2.19
CA LEU A 112 15.33 1.14 2.09
C LEU A 112 14.91 0.73 0.67
N MET A 113 13.98 1.46 0.05
CA MET A 113 13.51 1.19 -1.31
C MET A 113 14.62 1.35 -2.35
N LEU A 114 15.47 2.36 -2.24
CA LEU A 114 16.63 2.53 -3.12
C LEU A 114 17.64 1.38 -2.96
N SER A 115 17.93 0.95 -1.73
CA SER A 115 18.79 -0.22 -1.50
C SER A 115 18.23 -1.51 -2.11
N LEU A 116 16.90 -1.67 -2.15
CA LEU A 116 16.26 -2.78 -2.87
C LEU A 116 16.42 -2.61 -4.39
N LEU A 117 16.22 -1.40 -4.91
CA LEU A 117 16.35 -1.12 -6.33
C LEU A 117 17.77 -1.35 -6.84
N ASP A 118 18.81 -1.05 -6.05
CA ASP A 118 20.21 -1.31 -6.44
C ASP A 118 20.42 -2.79 -6.81
N ASN A 119 19.93 -3.70 -5.96
CA ASN A 119 20.03 -5.14 -6.21
C ASN A 119 19.24 -5.57 -7.46
N VAL A 120 18.03 -5.04 -7.63
CA VAL A 120 17.20 -5.33 -8.81
C VAL A 120 17.88 -4.84 -10.09
N LEU A 121 18.43 -3.63 -10.08
CA LEU A 121 19.08 -3.02 -11.24
C LEU A 121 20.35 -3.77 -11.62
N VAL A 122 21.17 -4.18 -10.65
CA VAL A 122 22.37 -5.02 -10.87
C VAL A 122 22.00 -6.36 -11.52
N ASN A 123 20.90 -6.98 -11.07
CA ASN A 123 20.42 -8.24 -11.64
C ASN A 123 19.68 -8.07 -12.98
N GLY A 124 19.47 -6.82 -13.44
CA GLY A 124 18.73 -6.53 -14.66
C GLY A 124 17.24 -6.87 -14.57
N GLU A 125 16.69 -6.97 -13.36
CA GLU A 125 15.30 -7.30 -13.09
C GLU A 125 14.38 -6.08 -13.26
N LYS A 126 13.06 -6.32 -13.30
CA LYS A 126 12.06 -5.25 -13.40
C LYS A 126 11.21 -5.15 -12.14
N THR A 127 10.95 -3.91 -11.72
CA THR A 127 10.23 -3.60 -10.49
C THR A 127 9.01 -2.73 -10.75
N LEU A 128 7.89 -3.12 -10.16
CA LEU A 128 6.73 -2.25 -9.97
C LEU A 128 6.79 -1.59 -8.61
N ILE A 129 6.51 -0.29 -8.55
CA ILE A 129 6.39 0.44 -7.28
C ILE A 129 4.97 1.01 -7.21
N PHE A 130 4.20 0.58 -6.23
CA PHE A 130 2.85 1.07 -5.99
C PHE A 130 2.83 2.13 -4.90
N THR A 131 2.13 3.22 -5.19
CA THR A 131 1.78 4.25 -4.23
C THR A 131 0.30 4.61 -4.39
N GLN A 132 -0.36 5.06 -3.34
CA GLN A 132 -1.73 5.56 -3.35
C GLN A 132 -1.78 7.05 -3.76
N TYR A 133 -0.63 7.74 -3.75
CA TYR A 133 -0.53 9.18 -3.94
C TYR A 133 0.21 9.49 -5.22
N LYS A 134 -0.41 10.28 -6.10
CA LYS A 134 0.23 10.73 -7.34
C LYS A 134 1.47 11.57 -7.00
N GLU A 135 1.33 12.47 -6.04
CA GLU A 135 2.39 13.38 -5.59
C GLU A 135 3.60 12.59 -5.10
N MET A 136 3.41 11.51 -4.35
CA MET A 136 4.52 10.64 -3.94
C MET A 136 5.17 9.96 -5.14
N GLY A 137 4.39 9.53 -6.14
CA GLY A 137 4.94 8.99 -7.39
C GLY A 137 5.81 10.00 -8.14
N ASP A 138 5.44 11.28 -8.16
CA ASP A 138 6.27 12.35 -8.71
C ASP A 138 7.58 12.52 -7.91
N LEU A 139 7.53 12.49 -6.57
CA LEU A 139 8.72 12.57 -5.72
C LEU A 139 9.64 11.36 -5.91
N LEU A 140 9.07 10.15 -5.94
CA LEU A 140 9.81 8.90 -6.19
C LEU A 140 10.52 8.92 -7.55
N THR A 141 9.85 9.42 -8.59
CA THR A 141 10.44 9.56 -9.92
C THR A 141 11.73 10.38 -9.89
N ARG A 142 11.69 11.55 -9.20
CA ARG A 142 12.85 12.43 -9.05
C ARG A 142 13.97 11.77 -8.25
N MET A 143 13.65 11.25 -7.07
CA MET A 143 14.65 10.64 -6.18
C MET A 143 15.31 9.41 -6.81
N ILE A 144 14.55 8.55 -7.50
CA ILE A 144 15.11 7.38 -8.18
C ILE A 144 16.00 7.82 -9.34
N GLN A 145 15.57 8.79 -10.16
CA GLN A 145 16.38 9.28 -11.27
C GLN A 145 17.69 9.89 -10.79
N GLU A 146 17.66 10.69 -9.72
CA GLU A 146 18.84 11.33 -9.15
C GLU A 146 19.85 10.31 -8.59
N GLN A 147 19.35 9.29 -7.88
CA GLN A 147 20.21 8.32 -7.19
C GLN A 147 20.73 7.21 -8.11
N THR A 148 19.95 6.80 -9.11
CA THR A 148 20.27 5.64 -9.96
C THR A 148 20.62 6.01 -11.40
N GLY A 149 20.33 7.25 -11.83
CA GLY A 149 20.40 7.67 -13.24
C GLY A 149 19.30 7.08 -14.13
N VAL A 150 18.46 6.17 -13.61
CA VAL A 150 17.37 5.53 -14.35
C VAL A 150 16.10 6.34 -14.19
N LEU A 151 15.51 6.77 -15.30
CA LEU A 151 14.19 7.43 -15.29
C LEU A 151 13.07 6.37 -15.19
N PRO A 152 12.30 6.35 -14.08
CA PRO A 152 11.16 5.45 -13.96
C PRO A 152 10.04 5.81 -14.95
N LEU A 153 9.33 4.79 -15.43
CA LEU A 153 8.00 5.02 -16.01
C LEU A 153 7.04 5.37 -14.87
N PHE A 154 6.08 6.26 -15.12
CA PHE A 154 5.07 6.62 -14.11
C PHE A 154 3.67 6.62 -14.70
N LEU A 155 2.80 5.77 -14.16
CA LEU A 155 1.39 5.66 -14.52
C LEU A 155 0.51 6.24 -13.42
N HIS A 156 -0.26 7.28 -13.77
CA HIS A 156 -1.22 7.92 -12.88
C HIS A 156 -2.57 8.18 -13.56
N GLY A 157 -3.59 8.50 -12.77
CA GLY A 157 -4.99 8.65 -13.23
C GLY A 157 -5.22 9.77 -14.25
N GLY A 158 -4.30 10.75 -14.32
CA GLY A 158 -4.36 11.87 -15.27
C GLY A 158 -3.93 11.54 -16.70
N LEU A 159 -3.39 10.33 -16.96
CA LEU A 159 -2.95 9.93 -18.29
C LEU A 159 -4.12 9.47 -19.17
N SER A 160 -4.04 9.76 -20.47
CA SER A 160 -4.97 9.21 -21.49
C SER A 160 -4.81 7.69 -21.62
N ARG A 161 -5.84 6.99 -22.11
CA ARG A 161 -5.77 5.53 -22.33
C ARG A 161 -4.59 5.14 -23.22
N LYS A 162 -4.44 5.83 -24.36
CA LYS A 162 -3.32 5.64 -25.29
C LYS A 162 -1.97 5.73 -24.57
N LYS A 163 -1.76 6.75 -23.74
CA LYS A 163 -0.49 6.90 -23.03
C LYS A 163 -0.26 5.81 -21.99
N ARG A 164 -1.31 5.33 -21.32
CA ARG A 164 -1.22 4.19 -20.39
C ARG A 164 -0.79 2.93 -21.13
N ASP A 165 -1.38 2.65 -22.28
CA ASP A 165 -1.05 1.47 -23.09
C ASP A 165 0.38 1.53 -23.61
N GLU A 166 0.85 2.71 -24.04
CA GLU A 166 2.26 2.94 -24.41
C GLU A 166 3.22 2.63 -23.26
N LEU A 167 2.97 3.15 -22.05
CA LEU A 167 3.83 2.91 -20.89
C LEU A 167 3.86 1.44 -20.49
N VAL A 168 2.72 0.76 -20.52
CA VAL A 168 2.62 -0.68 -20.24
C VAL A 168 3.40 -1.48 -21.27
N ASN A 169 3.22 -1.17 -22.56
CA ASN A 169 3.95 -1.81 -23.64
C ASN A 169 5.47 -1.61 -23.50
N ASP A 170 5.88 -0.39 -23.17
CA ASP A 170 7.28 -0.02 -22.97
C ASP A 170 7.87 -0.78 -21.79
N PHE A 171 7.16 -0.83 -20.65
CA PHE A 171 7.60 -1.61 -19.51
C PHE A 171 7.68 -3.11 -19.80
N GLN A 172 6.76 -3.68 -20.58
CA GLN A 172 6.77 -5.11 -20.87
C GLN A 172 7.92 -5.48 -21.82
N HIS A 173 8.13 -4.72 -22.90
CA HIS A 173 8.97 -5.16 -24.01
C HIS A 173 10.33 -4.48 -24.10
N LYS A 174 10.51 -3.27 -23.55
CA LYS A 174 11.79 -2.55 -23.65
C LYS A 174 12.70 -2.92 -22.47
N PRO A 175 13.91 -3.45 -22.71
CA PRO A 175 14.79 -3.92 -21.64
C PRO A 175 15.31 -2.80 -20.73
N PHE A 176 15.44 -1.58 -21.24
CA PHE A 176 15.98 -0.43 -20.49
C PHE A 176 15.00 0.18 -19.49
N HIS A 177 13.70 -0.05 -19.63
CA HIS A 177 12.71 0.36 -18.63
C HIS A 177 12.62 -0.69 -17.52
N LYS A 178 13.39 -0.47 -16.46
CA LYS A 178 13.45 -1.38 -15.30
C LYS A 178 12.47 -1.05 -14.19
N ILE A 179 12.08 0.22 -14.05
CA ILE A 179 11.28 0.70 -12.92
C ILE A 179 9.98 1.29 -13.44
N PHE A 180 8.85 0.86 -12.87
CA PHE A 180 7.53 1.39 -13.21
C PHE A 180 6.73 1.72 -11.94
N ILE A 181 6.43 3.01 -11.75
CA ILE A 181 5.65 3.52 -10.64
C ILE A 181 4.17 3.57 -11.04
N LEU A 182 3.27 3.14 -10.16
CA LEU A 182 1.83 3.18 -10.36
C LEU A 182 1.14 3.85 -9.17
N SER A 183 0.37 4.92 -9.45
CA SER A 183 -0.42 5.64 -8.43
C SER A 183 -1.93 5.38 -8.52
N LEU A 184 -2.35 4.35 -9.24
CA LEU A 184 -3.77 4.05 -9.41
C LEU A 184 -4.33 3.37 -8.15
N LYS A 185 -5.39 3.94 -7.56
CA LYS A 185 -6.25 3.22 -6.62
C LYS A 185 -6.62 1.85 -7.22
N ALA A 186 -6.53 0.79 -6.42
CA ALA A 186 -6.95 -0.52 -6.89
C ALA A 186 -8.46 -0.48 -7.17
N GLY A 187 -8.81 -0.66 -8.44
CA GLY A 187 -10.16 -0.47 -8.96
C GLY A 187 -10.13 0.20 -10.33
N GLY A 188 -10.02 -0.59 -11.40
CA GLY A 188 -10.53 -0.15 -12.71
C GLY A 188 -9.69 -0.40 -13.96
N THR A 189 -8.44 -0.88 -13.87
CA THR A 189 -7.64 -1.18 -15.08
C THR A 189 -7.01 -2.56 -15.01
N GLY A 190 -7.38 -3.43 -15.95
CA GLY A 190 -6.88 -4.81 -16.06
C GLY A 190 -5.45 -4.92 -16.61
N LEU A 191 -4.52 -4.08 -16.11
CA LEU A 191 -3.14 -4.03 -16.59
C LEU A 191 -2.44 -5.38 -16.44
N ASN A 192 -1.77 -5.84 -17.51
CA ASN A 192 -0.95 -7.05 -17.52
C ASN A 192 0.53 -6.65 -17.44
N LEU A 193 1.18 -6.92 -16.30
CA LEU A 193 2.54 -6.45 -16.00
C LEU A 193 3.48 -7.62 -15.64
N THR A 194 3.38 -8.72 -16.41
CA THR A 194 4.13 -9.97 -16.20
C THR A 194 5.65 -9.85 -16.38
N ALA A 195 6.18 -8.74 -16.90
CA ALA A 195 7.62 -8.55 -17.02
C ALA A 195 8.29 -8.24 -15.66
N ALA A 196 7.51 -7.87 -14.64
CA ALA A 196 8.03 -7.57 -13.30
C ALA A 196 8.23 -8.82 -12.46
N THR A 197 9.42 -8.95 -11.87
CA THR A 197 9.77 -9.97 -10.87
C THR A 197 9.77 -9.41 -9.45
N ASN A 198 9.73 -8.09 -9.31
CA ASN A 198 9.69 -7.40 -8.03
C ASN A 198 8.50 -6.43 -7.96
N VAL A 199 7.87 -6.37 -6.80
CA VAL A 199 6.77 -5.45 -6.48
C VAL A 199 7.06 -4.79 -5.15
N ILE A 200 7.00 -3.47 -5.08
CA ILE A 200 7.15 -2.69 -3.84
C ILE A 200 5.83 -1.97 -3.59
N HIS A 201 5.16 -2.27 -2.47
CA HIS A 201 4.04 -1.46 -1.97
C HIS A 201 4.60 -0.40 -1.04
N TYR A 202 4.85 0.79 -1.59
CA TYR A 202 5.59 1.85 -0.90
C TYR A 202 4.80 2.42 0.30
N ASP A 203 3.49 2.54 0.15
CA ASP A 203 2.59 3.01 1.20
C ASP A 203 1.91 1.83 1.90
N LEU A 204 1.49 2.02 3.16
CA LEU A 204 0.66 1.05 3.85
C LEU A 204 -0.76 1.02 3.25
N TRP A 205 -1.12 -0.14 2.69
CA TRP A 205 -2.49 -0.45 2.29
C TRP A 205 -3.21 -1.18 3.43
N TRP A 206 -4.39 -0.67 3.80
CA TRP A 206 -5.16 -1.19 4.93
C TRP A 206 -6.05 -2.35 4.53
N ASN A 207 -6.45 -2.40 3.26
CA ASN A 207 -7.29 -3.44 2.70
C ASN A 207 -6.39 -4.45 1.97
N PRO A 208 -6.17 -5.66 2.53
CA PRO A 208 -5.30 -6.66 1.91
C PRO A 208 -5.78 -7.08 0.52
N ALA A 209 -7.07 -7.00 0.22
CA ALA A 209 -7.61 -7.35 -1.09
C ALA A 209 -7.20 -6.34 -2.17
N VAL A 210 -7.08 -5.06 -1.81
CA VAL A 210 -6.67 -3.98 -2.70
C VAL A 210 -5.16 -4.09 -3.00
N GLU A 211 -4.36 -4.41 -1.99
CA GLU A 211 -2.93 -4.71 -2.14
C GLU A 211 -2.69 -5.99 -2.95
N ALA A 212 -3.43 -7.06 -2.66
CA ALA A 212 -3.40 -8.31 -3.40
C ALA A 212 -3.80 -8.09 -4.86
N GLN A 213 -4.82 -7.27 -5.13
CA GLN A 213 -5.21 -6.93 -6.50
C GLN A 213 -4.12 -6.16 -7.25
N ALA A 214 -3.40 -5.26 -6.57
CA ALA A 214 -2.26 -4.55 -7.17
C ALA A 214 -1.12 -5.53 -7.51
N THR A 215 -0.78 -6.41 -6.58
CA THR A 215 0.23 -7.47 -6.74
C THR A 215 -0.14 -8.46 -7.86
N ASP A 216 -1.41 -8.83 -7.94
CA ASP A 216 -2.00 -9.72 -8.94
C ASP A 216 -1.92 -9.17 -10.37
N ARG A 217 -1.48 -7.92 -10.58
CA ARG A 217 -1.16 -7.38 -11.92
C ARG A 217 0.21 -7.84 -12.42
N ALA A 218 1.18 -8.03 -11.52
CA ALA A 218 2.47 -8.65 -11.82
C ALA A 218 2.37 -10.17 -11.84
N TYR A 219 1.58 -10.73 -10.91
CA TYR A 219 1.36 -12.16 -10.76
C TYR A 219 0.13 -12.64 -11.56
N ARG A 220 0.34 -12.88 -12.86
CA ARG A 220 -0.68 -13.40 -13.79
C ARG A 220 -0.21 -14.65 -14.54
N ILE A 221 -1.17 -15.40 -15.08
CA ILE A 221 -0.94 -16.52 -16.00
C ILE A 221 -0.04 -16.03 -17.15
N GLY A 222 1.11 -16.71 -17.34
CA GLY A 222 2.16 -16.32 -18.28
C GLY A 222 3.43 -15.75 -17.62
N GLN A 223 3.41 -15.47 -16.32
CA GLN A 223 4.62 -15.21 -15.53
C GLN A 223 5.41 -16.51 -15.33
N LYS A 224 6.73 -16.50 -15.59
CA LYS A 224 7.60 -17.69 -15.50
C LYS A 224 8.55 -17.66 -14.31
N SER A 225 8.66 -16.52 -13.61
CA SER A 225 9.57 -16.30 -12.51
C SER A 225 8.83 -15.99 -11.21
N ASN A 226 9.42 -16.37 -10.08
CA ASN A 226 8.92 -15.99 -8.76
C ASN A 226 8.79 -14.47 -8.66
N VAL A 227 7.73 -14.01 -7.99
CA VAL A 227 7.48 -12.59 -7.77
C VAL A 227 7.76 -12.26 -6.31
N MET A 228 8.76 -11.41 -6.09
CA MET A 228 9.12 -10.88 -4.79
C MET A 228 8.28 -9.64 -4.51
N VAL A 229 7.56 -9.65 -3.38
CA VAL A 229 6.72 -8.53 -2.94
C VAL A 229 7.32 -7.96 -1.67
N TYR A 230 7.55 -6.65 -1.66
CA TYR A 230 8.14 -5.93 -0.54
C TYR A 230 7.16 -4.89 0.00
N ARG A 231 7.02 -4.86 1.33
CA ARG A 231 6.16 -3.93 2.07
C ARG A 231 7.02 -3.16 3.08
N PRO A 232 7.63 -2.03 2.70
CA PRO A 232 8.39 -1.18 3.62
C PRO A 232 7.46 -0.50 4.64
N LEU A 233 7.70 -0.75 5.93
CA LEU A 233 6.97 -0.14 7.04
C LEU A 233 7.92 0.62 7.97
N CYS A 234 7.45 1.73 8.52
CA CYS A 234 8.19 2.48 9.53
C CYS A 234 7.99 1.87 10.92
N LYS A 235 9.07 1.36 11.51
CA LYS A 235 9.12 0.79 12.87
C LYS A 235 8.79 1.85 13.92
N GLY A 236 8.12 1.44 14.99
CA GLY A 236 7.69 2.29 16.10
C GLY A 236 6.51 3.20 15.78
N THR A 237 6.04 3.21 14.53
CA THR A 237 4.94 4.08 14.09
C THR A 237 3.60 3.34 14.09
N PHE A 238 2.54 4.09 13.78
CA PHE A 238 1.23 3.51 13.50
C PHE A 238 1.26 2.41 12.43
N GLU A 239 2.18 2.46 11.43
CA GLU A 239 2.20 1.48 10.34
C GLU A 239 2.49 0.06 10.82
N GLU A 240 3.47 -0.10 11.70
CA GLU A 240 3.83 -1.40 12.31
C GLU A 240 2.65 -1.95 13.14
N ARG A 241 2.05 -1.11 13.98
CA ARG A 241 0.92 -1.50 14.82
C ARG A 241 -0.30 -1.93 14.02
N ILE A 242 -0.60 -1.25 12.92
CA ILE A 242 -1.71 -1.63 12.04
C ILE A 242 -1.41 -2.99 11.42
N ASP A 243 -0.19 -3.20 10.91
CA ASP A 243 0.20 -4.48 10.32
C ASP A 243 0.10 -5.62 11.36
N GLU A 244 0.52 -5.38 12.61
CA GLU A 244 0.33 -6.32 13.73
C GLU A 244 -1.15 -6.58 14.04
N MET A 245 -1.96 -5.53 14.14
CA MET A 245 -3.40 -5.65 14.41
C MET A 245 -4.11 -6.45 13.32
N LEU A 246 -3.77 -6.23 12.04
CA LEU A 246 -4.34 -6.96 10.91
C LEU A 246 -3.90 -8.43 10.89
N LYS A 247 -2.68 -8.73 11.34
CA LYS A 247 -2.19 -10.12 11.47
C LYS A 247 -2.87 -10.88 12.60
N VAL A 248 -3.12 -10.22 13.73
CA VAL A 248 -3.69 -10.87 14.93
C VAL A 248 -5.22 -11.00 14.85
N LYS A 249 -5.92 -9.98 14.35
CA LYS A 249 -7.38 -9.92 14.37
C LYS A 249 -7.96 -10.18 12.99
N LYS A 250 -8.36 -11.43 12.76
CA LYS A 250 -9.06 -11.85 11.53
C LYS A 250 -10.34 -11.04 11.26
N ASP A 251 -11.09 -10.71 12.32
CA ASP A 251 -12.30 -9.90 12.21
C ASP A 251 -12.00 -8.45 11.78
N LEU A 252 -10.87 -7.87 12.23
CA LEU A 252 -10.43 -6.55 11.75
C LEU A 252 -10.00 -6.62 10.30
N ALA A 253 -9.27 -7.66 9.90
CA ALA A 253 -8.92 -7.87 8.49
C ALA A 253 -10.18 -7.92 7.61
N ASP A 254 -11.22 -8.65 8.03
CA ASP A 254 -12.50 -8.70 7.32
C ASP A 254 -13.22 -7.33 7.33
N MET A 255 -13.20 -6.59 8.44
CA MET A 255 -13.78 -5.23 8.51
C MET A 255 -13.06 -4.21 7.61
N THR A 256 -11.74 -4.30 7.46
CA THR A 256 -10.97 -3.41 6.57
C THR A 256 -11.28 -3.64 5.09
N VAL A 257 -11.68 -4.87 4.73
CA VAL A 257 -12.10 -5.20 3.37
C VAL A 257 -13.41 -4.48 3.02
N ASP A 258 -14.35 -4.41 3.95
CA ASP A 258 -15.68 -3.81 3.74
C ASP A 258 -15.73 -2.29 3.99
N THR A 259 -15.02 -1.80 5.00
CA THR A 259 -15.13 -0.40 5.49
C THR A 259 -13.88 0.45 5.26
N GLY A 260 -12.79 -0.15 4.74
CA GLY A 260 -11.52 0.55 4.49
C GLY A 260 -10.90 1.11 5.76
N GLU A 261 -10.66 2.42 5.80
CA GLU A 261 -10.03 3.13 6.93
C GLU A 261 -11.06 3.63 7.96
N ALA A 262 -12.36 3.47 7.70
CA ALA A 262 -13.40 4.08 8.53
C ALA A 262 -13.43 3.56 9.98
N TRP A 263 -13.02 2.31 10.21
CA TRP A 263 -13.01 1.70 11.54
C TRP A 263 -12.09 2.42 12.54
N ILE A 264 -11.04 3.09 12.07
CA ILE A 264 -10.10 3.84 12.92
C ILE A 264 -10.82 5.03 13.57
N GLY A 265 -11.79 5.62 12.87
CA GLY A 265 -12.60 6.72 13.38
C GLY A 265 -13.48 6.32 14.58
N GLU A 266 -13.69 5.02 14.80
CA GLU A 266 -14.49 4.48 15.91
C GLU A 266 -13.64 4.09 17.13
N LEU A 267 -12.31 4.13 17.03
CA LEU A 267 -11.43 3.88 18.18
C LEU A 267 -11.64 4.95 19.25
N SER A 268 -11.56 4.55 20.53
CA SER A 268 -11.50 5.50 21.65
C SER A 268 -10.24 6.36 21.60
N ASP A 269 -10.22 7.49 22.30
CA ASP A 269 -9.06 8.39 22.30
C ASP A 269 -7.80 7.73 22.85
N ASN A 270 -7.95 6.86 23.86
CA ASN A 270 -6.84 6.08 24.40
C ASN A 270 -6.30 5.07 23.39
N GLU A 271 -7.18 4.30 22.74
CA GLU A 271 -6.78 3.35 21.69
C GLU A 271 -6.13 4.06 20.50
N LEU A 272 -6.65 5.22 20.11
CA LEU A 272 -6.08 6.00 19.03
C LEU A 272 -4.71 6.56 19.42
N ARG A 273 -4.56 7.11 20.63
CA ARG A 273 -3.28 7.60 21.16
C ARG A 273 -2.24 6.48 21.19
N ASP A 274 -2.64 5.31 21.66
CA ASP A 274 -1.82 4.10 21.67
C ASP A 274 -1.58 3.52 20.29
N LEU A 275 -2.38 3.85 19.27
CA LEU A 275 -2.11 3.48 17.88
C LEU A 275 -1.07 4.42 17.25
N VAL A 276 -1.15 5.73 17.51
CA VAL A 276 -0.38 6.74 16.78
C VAL A 276 0.89 7.22 17.49
N LYS A 277 1.05 6.93 18.79
CA LYS A 277 2.25 7.36 19.53
C LYS A 277 3.52 6.74 18.92
N LEU A 278 4.58 7.53 18.72
CA LEU A 278 5.87 6.98 18.30
C LEU A 278 6.52 6.18 19.45
N HIS A 279 6.93 4.94 19.16
CA HIS A 279 7.74 4.12 20.08
C HIS A 279 9.20 4.10 19.64
N LYS A 280 10.10 3.97 20.61
CA LYS A 280 11.55 3.86 20.39
C LYS A 280 11.98 2.42 20.21
#